data_AF-A0A8S4QQT2-F1
#
_entry.id   AF-A0A8S4QQT2-F1
#
_cell.length_a   1.000
_cell.length_b   1.000
_cell.length_c   1.000
_cell.angle_alpha   90.00
_cell.angle_beta   90.00
_cell.angle_gamma   90.00
#
_symmetry.space_group_name_H-M   'P 1'
#
loop_
_entity.id
_entity.type
_entity.pdbx_description
1 polymer ?
#
loop_
_entity_poly.entity_id
_entity_poly.type
_entity_poly.pdbx_seq_one_letter_code
_entity_poly.pdbx_strand_id
1 'polypeptide(L)'
;MRRCACPRGYKGKQCGEVEFCQLQGCPLNSHCRNLDRGYECVSNATFDGLNTTLSYRLRVPRATALAADPLEPHDLPDSLTITYRYESVSNATLDSYIVTY
;
A
#
# COMPACT_ATOMS: atom_id res chain seq x y z
N MET A 1 38.93 -3.45 -3.45
CA MET A 1 37.48 -3.35 -3.74
C MET A 1 36.94 -2.09 -3.07
N ARG A 2 36.63 -1.01 -3.81
CA ARG A 2 35.98 0.17 -3.22
C ARG A 2 34.46 -0.10 -3.16
N ARG A 3 33.93 -0.35 -1.96
CA ARG A 3 32.49 -0.37 -1.71
C ARG A 3 32.03 1.06 -1.49
N CYS A 4 31.06 1.51 -2.28
CA CYS A 4 30.28 2.70 -1.92
C CYS A 4 29.33 2.31 -0.78
N ALA A 5 29.39 3.05 0.32
CA ALA A 5 28.38 2.99 1.37
C ALA A 5 27.28 3.98 0.98
N CYS A 6 26.10 3.47 0.61
CA CYS A 6 24.97 4.33 0.29
C CYS A 6 24.28 4.82 1.56
N PRO A 7 23.72 6.05 1.54
CA PRO A 7 22.88 6.54 2.62
C PRO A 7 21.61 5.67 2.74
N ARG A 8 20.97 5.72 3.92
CA ARG A 8 19.72 5.00 4.17
C ARG A 8 18.67 5.35 3.10
N GLY A 9 18.03 4.33 2.53
CA GLY A 9 17.04 4.49 1.48
C GLY A 9 17.59 4.57 0.06
N TYR A 10 18.89 4.28 -0.14
CA TYR A 10 19.51 4.29 -1.47
C TYR A 10 20.38 3.06 -1.70
N LYS A 11 20.38 2.55 -2.93
CA LYS A 11 21.17 1.40 -3.36
C LYS A 11 21.70 1.56 -4.80
N GLY A 12 22.43 0.55 -5.25
CA GLY A 12 23.05 0.49 -6.57
C GLY A 12 24.48 1.04 -6.57
N LYS A 13 25.19 0.89 -7.70
CA LYS A 13 26.61 1.26 -7.81
C LYS A 13 26.87 2.74 -7.57
N GLN A 14 25.90 3.60 -7.90
CA GLN A 14 25.96 5.04 -7.76
C GLN A 14 24.95 5.58 -6.72
N CYS A 15 24.33 4.71 -5.93
CA CYS A 15 23.30 5.09 -4.95
C CYS A 15 22.10 5.86 -5.56
N GLY A 16 21.78 5.60 -6.84
CA GLY A 16 20.68 6.27 -7.55
C GLY A 16 19.33 5.56 -7.46
N GLU A 17 19.31 4.30 -6.98
CA GLU A 17 18.08 3.54 -6.80
C GLU A 17 17.52 3.79 -5.40
N VAL A 18 16.26 4.19 -5.31
CA VAL A 18 15.62 4.52 -4.02
C VAL A 18 14.95 3.28 -3.43
N GLU A 19 15.21 3.03 -2.15
CA GLU A 19 14.52 2.03 -1.33
C GLU A 19 13.50 2.73 -0.42
N PHE A 20 12.34 3.07 -1.00
CA PHE A 20 11.24 3.75 -0.34
C PHE A 20 10.82 3.11 0.98
N CYS A 21 10.85 1.78 1.09
CA CYS A 21 10.52 1.08 2.33
C CYS A 21 11.49 1.33 3.50
N GLN A 22 12.72 1.80 3.24
CA GLN A 22 13.60 2.24 4.30
C GLN A 22 13.30 3.68 4.75
N LEU A 23 12.60 4.46 3.93
CA LEU A 23 12.29 5.87 4.15
C LEU A 23 10.86 6.10 4.66
N GLN A 24 9.92 5.23 4.28
CA GLN A 24 8.49 5.35 4.57
C GLN A 24 8.02 4.25 5.52
N GLY A 25 7.10 4.61 6.42
CA GLY A 25 6.47 3.67 7.35
C GLY A 25 5.14 3.18 6.80
N CYS A 26 4.92 1.86 6.88
CA CYS A 26 3.61 1.27 6.62
C CYS A 26 2.76 1.19 7.91
N PRO A 27 1.42 1.16 7.80
CA PRO A 27 0.53 0.90 8.94
C PRO A 27 0.86 -0.39 9.70
N LEU A 28 0.37 -0.50 10.94
CA LEU A 28 0.51 -1.73 11.74
C LEU A 28 -0.07 -2.94 10.98
N ASN A 29 0.58 -4.10 11.11
CA ASN A 29 0.20 -5.36 10.45
C ASN A 29 0.26 -5.33 8.90
N SER A 30 1.00 -4.38 8.33
CA SER A 30 1.32 -4.38 6.90
C SER A 30 2.84 -4.40 6.67
N HIS A 31 3.23 -4.98 5.54
CA HIS A 31 4.61 -5.11 5.10
C HIS A 31 4.85 -4.23 3.88
N CYS A 32 5.95 -3.49 3.90
CA CYS A 32 6.31 -2.61 2.80
C CYS A 32 6.97 -3.39 1.66
N ARG A 33 6.59 -3.11 0.41
CA ARG A 33 7.25 -3.61 -0.80
C ARG A 33 7.71 -2.44 -1.66
N ASN A 34 8.99 -2.44 -2.05
CA ASN A 34 9.53 -1.47 -2.99
C ASN A 34 9.03 -1.81 -4.41
N LEU A 35 8.65 -0.77 -5.15
CA LEU A 35 8.27 -0.83 -6.55
C LEU A 35 9.29 -0.05 -7.38
N ASP A 36 9.28 -0.24 -8.71
CA ASP A 36 10.14 0.53 -9.63
C ASP A 36 9.98 2.04 -9.48
N ARG A 37 8.75 2.47 -9.15
CA ARG A 37 8.40 3.88 -8.92
C ARG A 37 7.55 4.05 -7.66
N GLY A 38 8.10 3.67 -6.51
CA GLY A 38 7.49 3.96 -5.20
C GLY A 38 7.49 2.77 -4.26
N TYR A 39 6.46 2.70 -3.44
CA TYR A 39 6.24 1.59 -2.51
C TYR A 39 4.75 1.31 -2.36
N GLU A 40 4.45 0.13 -1.86
CA GLU A 40 3.11 -0.25 -1.40
C GLU A 40 3.19 -0.92 -0.03
N CYS A 41 2.08 -0.89 0.69
CA CYS A 41 1.91 -1.59 1.96
C CYS A 41 0.90 -2.72 1.77
N VAL A 42 1.35 -3.94 1.99
CA VAL A 42 0.54 -5.15 1.81
C VAL A 42 0.18 -5.72 3.19
N SER A 43 -1.07 -6.10 3.40
CA SER A 43 -1.55 -6.70 4.64
C SER A 43 -2.36 -7.95 4.34
N ASN A 44 -2.22 -8.97 5.19
CA ASN A 44 -3.06 -10.17 5.08
C ASN A 44 -4.46 -9.87 5.62
N ALA A 45 -5.47 -10.41 4.95
CA ALA A 45 -6.86 -10.37 5.40
C ALA A 45 -7.51 -11.74 5.18
N THR A 46 -8.31 -12.17 6.15
CA THR A 46 -9.12 -13.39 6.06
C THR A 46 -10.59 -12.98 6.00
N PHE A 47 -11.32 -13.60 5.09
CA PHE A 47 -12.72 -13.30 4.83
C PHE A 47 -13.54 -14.56 5.10
N ASP A 48 -14.53 -14.46 5.99
CA ASP A 48 -15.41 -15.57 6.37
C ASP A 48 -16.73 -15.58 5.56
N GLY A 49 -16.94 -14.57 4.71
CA GLY A 49 -18.16 -14.40 3.93
C GLY A 49 -19.37 -13.96 4.76
N LEU A 50 -19.24 -13.81 6.09
CA LEU A 50 -20.32 -13.30 6.96
C LEU A 50 -20.40 -11.78 6.86
N ASN A 51 -19.26 -11.10 6.75
CA ASN A 51 -19.19 -9.67 6.53
C ASN A 51 -18.44 -9.33 5.24
N THR A 52 -19.19 -8.92 4.22
CA THR A 52 -18.68 -8.62 2.88
C THR A 52 -18.22 -7.17 2.70
N THR A 53 -18.24 -6.37 3.77
CA THR A 53 -17.96 -4.93 3.69
C THR A 53 -16.64 -4.60 4.39
N LEU A 54 -15.77 -3.89 3.68
CA LEU A 54 -14.50 -3.38 4.16
C LEU A 54 -14.50 -1.86 4.12
N SER A 55 -14.07 -1.23 5.21
CA SER A 55 -13.92 0.22 5.28
C SER A 55 -12.44 0.57 5.28
N TYR A 56 -11.99 1.17 4.18
CA TYR A 56 -10.68 1.79 4.07
C TYR A 56 -10.77 3.26 4.49
N ARG A 57 -9.79 3.75 5.24
CA ARG A 57 -9.68 5.18 5.59
C ARG A 57 -8.29 5.67 5.21
N LEU A 58 -8.24 6.69 4.37
CA LEU A 58 -7.00 7.33 3.97
C LEU A 58 -6.36 8.02 5.18
N ARG A 59 -5.08 7.75 5.40
CA ARG A 59 -4.27 8.48 6.38
C ARG A 59 -3.28 9.36 5.63
N VAL A 60 -3.62 10.63 5.44
CA VAL A 60 -2.71 11.61 4.83
C VAL A 60 -1.73 12.10 5.90
N PRO A 61 -0.42 11.88 5.76
CA PRO A 61 0.56 12.49 6.65
C PRO A 61 0.53 14.00 6.47
N ARG A 62 0.42 14.75 7.58
CA ARG A 62 0.31 16.22 7.59
C ARG A 62 1.46 16.96 6.87
N ALA A 63 2.55 16.26 6.52
CA ALA A 63 3.73 16.82 5.85
C ALA A 63 3.52 17.17 4.36
N THR A 64 2.53 16.59 3.67
CA THR A 64 2.21 16.94 2.27
C THR A 64 1.27 18.14 2.14
N ALA A 65 0.70 18.65 3.24
CA ALA A 65 -0.13 19.85 3.23
C ALA A 65 0.66 21.15 2.97
N LEU A 66 2.00 21.09 2.91
CA LEU A 66 2.88 22.23 2.60
C LEU A 66 3.14 22.41 1.09
N ALA A 67 2.65 21.48 0.25
CA ALA A 67 2.76 21.56 -1.21
C ALA A 67 1.41 21.33 -1.91
N ALA A 68 0.30 21.68 -1.24
CA ALA A 68 -0.97 21.81 -1.93
C ALA A 68 -0.89 23.08 -2.80
N ASP A 69 -0.72 22.85 -4.11
CA ASP A 69 -0.99 23.84 -5.15
C ASP A 69 -2.41 24.40 -4.92
N PRO A 70 -2.65 25.73 -4.92
CA PRO A 70 -3.97 26.33 -4.70
C PRO A 70 -5.05 25.98 -5.75
N LEU A 71 -4.72 25.14 -6.74
CA LEU A 71 -5.63 24.75 -7.81
C LEU A 71 -6.11 23.32 -7.59
N GLU A 72 -7.28 23.25 -6.96
CA GLU A 72 -8.19 22.11 -6.74
C GLU A 72 -7.69 20.95 -5.85
N PRO A 73 -8.22 20.83 -4.62
CA PRO A 73 -8.39 19.52 -4.02
C PRO A 73 -9.45 18.80 -4.88
N HIS A 74 -9.02 17.93 -5.79
CA HIS A 74 -9.91 16.89 -6.27
C HIS A 74 -10.44 16.17 -5.02
N ASP A 75 -11.76 16.19 -4.84
CA ASP A 75 -12.52 15.63 -3.72
C ASP A 75 -12.29 14.11 -3.60
N LEU A 76 -11.08 13.71 -3.21
CA LEU A 76 -10.77 12.31 -2.96
C LEU A 76 -11.44 11.93 -1.64
N PRO A 77 -12.25 10.87 -1.61
CA PRO A 77 -12.91 10.49 -0.38
C PRO A 77 -11.90 10.05 0.69
N ASP A 78 -12.02 10.59 1.90
CA ASP A 78 -11.21 10.21 3.06
C ASP A 78 -11.41 8.74 3.48
N SER A 79 -12.48 8.11 2.99
CA SER A 79 -12.77 6.70 3.23
C SER A 79 -13.45 6.05 2.03
N LEU A 80 -13.10 4.80 1.77
CA LEU A 80 -13.72 3.97 0.75
C LEU A 80 -14.41 2.78 1.43
N THR A 81 -15.61 2.46 0.99
CA THR A 81 -16.29 1.22 1.34
C THR A 81 -16.16 0.24 0.19
N ILE A 82 -15.50 -0.89 0.44
CA ILE A 82 -15.27 -1.95 -0.54
C ILE A 82 -16.19 -3.11 -0.18
N THR A 83 -17.06 -3.51 -1.10
CA THR A 83 -17.87 -4.72 -0.95
C THR A 83 -17.27 -5.83 -1.79
N TYR A 84 -17.01 -6.98 -1.20
CA TYR A 84 -16.46 -8.15 -1.91
C TYR A 84 -17.45 -9.30 -1.91
N ARG A 85 -17.43 -10.14 -2.95
CA ARG A 85 -18.22 -11.38 -3.01
C ARG A 85 -17.34 -12.57 -2.67
N TYR A 86 -17.87 -13.48 -1.84
CA TYR A 86 -17.22 -14.74 -1.50
C TYR A 86 -18.09 -15.90 -1.99
N GLU A 87 -17.49 -16.85 -2.71
CA GLU A 87 -18.13 -18.10 -3.11
C GLU A 87 -17.44 -19.26 -2.36
N SER A 88 -18.16 -19.92 -1.45
CA SER A 88 -17.69 -21.13 -0.78
C SER A 88 -17.82 -22.32 -1.72
N VAL A 89 -16.76 -22.62 -2.49
CA VAL A 89 -16.72 -23.86 -3.27
C VAL A 89 -16.43 -25.01 -2.31
N SER A 90 -17.43 -25.87 -2.07
CA SER A 90 -17.42 -26.98 -1.11
C SER A 90 -16.39 -28.09 -1.38
N ASN A 91 -15.53 -27.95 -2.41
CA ASN A 91 -14.50 -28.93 -2.73
C ASN A 91 -13.35 -28.38 -3.62
N ALA A 92 -12.90 -27.14 -3.41
CA ALA A 92 -11.79 -26.59 -4.19
C ALA A 92 -10.78 -25.83 -3.32
N THR A 93 -9.51 -26.01 -3.64
CA THR A 93 -8.35 -25.33 -3.08
C THR A 93 -8.54 -23.81 -3.00
N LEU A 94 -8.09 -23.24 -1.88
CA LEU A 94 -8.20 -21.85 -1.44
C LEU A 94 -7.63 -20.82 -2.44
N ASP A 95 -8.35 -20.51 -3.52
CA ASP A 95 -8.03 -19.38 -4.41
C ASP A 95 -9.07 -18.26 -4.23
N SER A 96 -8.87 -17.46 -3.17
CA SER A 96 -9.67 -16.27 -2.86
C SER A 96 -9.37 -15.15 -3.87
N TYR A 97 -10.14 -15.04 -4.95
CA TYR A 97 -10.04 -13.90 -5.88
C TYR A 97 -10.90 -12.72 -5.39
N ILE A 98 -10.27 -11.58 -5.08
CA ILE A 98 -10.96 -10.31 -4.87
C ILE A 98 -11.36 -9.76 -6.25
N VAL A 99 -12.66 -9.69 -6.53
CA VAL A 99 -13.19 -8.98 -7.71
C VAL A 99 -13.60 -7.58 -7.27
N THR A 100 -12.79 -6.58 -7.62
CA THR A 100 -13.15 -5.15 -7.54
C THR A 100 -13.83 -4.74 -8.85
N TYR A 101 -15.03 -4.15 -8.76
CA TYR A 101 -15.71 -3.47 -9.87
C TYR A 101 -15.46 -1.96 -9.83
#